data_AF-W2GIG0-F1
#
_entry.id   AF-W2GIG0-F1
#
_cell.length_a   1.000
_cell.length_b   1.000
_cell.length_c   1.000
_cell.angle_alpha   90.00
_cell.angle_beta   90.00
_cell.angle_gamma   90.00
#
_symmetry.space_group_name_H-M   'P 1'
#
loop_
_entity.id
_entity.type
_entity.pdbx_description
1 polymer ?
#
loop_
_entity_poly.entity_id
_entity_poly.type
_entity_poly.pdbx_seq_one_letter_code
_entity_poly.pdbx_strand_id
1 'polypeptide(L)'
;METLMDKLFEPRRNVVCVKPTRLGVVTDGVIALKKPDLINLFEGISSEFVLIPFLCNGMHWCSIMARLSTSEVFYYDPMLSCFGNQAKAVAKTIQPLLSPSGSTRVRVRPYVFSLRTQTYSYNCGLFVLVAFEMFCGASSPGVRRSLGHQ
;
A
#
# COMPACT_ATOMS: atom_id res chain seq x y z
N MET A 1 -0.66 9.43 10.17
CA MET A 1 -0.51 8.75 8.87
C MET A 1 -0.30 9.75 7.75
N GLU A 2 -1.29 10.59 7.43
CA GLU A 2 -1.23 11.50 6.28
C GLU A 2 -0.03 12.46 6.28
N THR A 3 0.21 13.18 7.38
CA THR A 3 1.40 14.05 7.51
C THR A 3 2.73 13.32 7.28
N LEU A 4 2.81 12.03 7.62
CA LEU A 4 4.02 11.23 7.38
C LEU A 4 4.12 10.80 5.91
N MET A 5 3.00 10.51 5.25
CA MET A 5 2.97 10.24 3.81
C MET A 5 3.50 11.42 3.01
N ASP A 6 3.00 12.61 3.32
CA ASP A 6 3.36 13.87 2.66
C ASP A 6 4.85 14.21 2.88
N LYS A 7 5.40 13.90 4.06
CA LYS A 7 6.82 14.17 4.34
C LYS A 7 7.77 13.13 3.76
N LEU A 8 7.41 11.85 3.80
CA LEU A 8 8.34 10.75 3.50
C LEU A 8 8.31 10.33 2.03
N PHE A 9 7.14 10.38 1.38
CA PHE A 9 6.92 9.75 0.08
C PHE A 9 6.48 10.72 -1.01
N GLU A 10 5.65 11.71 -0.71
CA GLU A 10 5.18 12.70 -1.70
C GLU A 10 6.33 13.45 -2.43
N PRO A 11 7.49 13.76 -1.79
CA PRO A 11 8.61 14.38 -2.50
C PRO A 11 9.33 13.46 -3.51
N ARG A 12 9.04 12.15 -3.53
CA ARG A 12 9.72 11.18 -4.40
C ARG A 12 9.06 11.15 -5.78
N ARG A 13 9.82 11.51 -6.81
CA ARG A 13 9.31 11.67 -8.20
C ARG A 13 8.64 10.41 -8.80
N ASN A 14 9.01 9.22 -8.33
CA ASN A 14 8.52 7.94 -8.83
C ASN A 14 7.45 7.29 -7.92
N VAL A 15 6.90 8.04 -6.96
CA VAL A 15 5.92 7.55 -6.00
C VAL A 15 4.66 8.41 -6.04
N VAL A 16 3.50 7.75 -6.11
CA VAL A 16 2.19 8.39 -5.92
C VAL A 16 1.60 7.91 -4.60
N CYS A 17 1.16 8.85 -3.77
CA CYS A 17 0.50 8.55 -2.50
C CYS A 17 -0.99 8.87 -2.59
N VAL A 18 -1.83 7.87 -2.38
CA VAL A 18 -3.26 8.08 -2.18
C VAL A 18 -3.49 8.35 -0.69
N LYS A 19 -3.88 9.57 -0.35
CA LYS A 19 -4.08 9.97 1.05
C LYS A 19 -5.25 9.18 1.67
N PRO A 20 -5.13 8.70 2.92
CA PRO A 20 -6.20 7.94 3.58
C PRO A 20 -7.54 8.65 3.60
N THR A 21 -7.54 9.97 3.83
CA THR A 21 -8.73 10.82 3.85
C THR A 21 -9.47 10.85 2.53
N ARG A 22 -8.76 10.66 1.41
CA ARG A 22 -9.38 10.60 0.07
C ARG A 22 -10.06 9.26 -0.18
N LEU A 23 -9.52 8.15 0.33
CA LEU A 23 -10.16 6.83 0.19
C LEU A 23 -11.28 6.62 1.22
N GLY A 24 -11.12 7.20 2.41
CA GLY A 24 -12.02 7.04 3.54
C GLY A 24 -11.76 5.77 4.36
N VAL A 25 -12.65 5.53 5.32
CA VAL A 25 -12.67 4.27 6.10
C VAL A 25 -13.17 3.14 5.20
N VAL A 26 -12.47 2.02 5.24
CA VAL A 26 -12.91 0.78 4.60
C VAL A 26 -13.68 -0.03 5.64
N THR A 27 -14.93 -0.37 5.34
CA THR A 27 -15.75 -1.19 6.22
C THR A 27 -15.97 -2.55 5.58
N ASP A 28 -15.54 -3.62 6.24
CA ASP A 28 -15.69 -5.00 5.79
C ASP A 28 -15.17 -5.26 4.36
N GLY A 29 -14.05 -4.60 4.02
CA GLY A 29 -13.41 -4.69 2.70
C GLY A 29 -14.09 -3.87 1.59
N VAL A 30 -15.08 -3.05 1.94
CA VAL A 30 -15.80 -2.16 1.02
C VAL A 30 -15.30 -0.73 1.17
N ILE A 31 -14.93 -0.11 0.04
CA ILE A 31 -14.62 1.32 -0.04
C ILE A 31 -15.93 2.08 -0.14
N ALA A 32 -16.15 3.08 0.73
CA ALA A 32 -17.40 3.84 0.76
C ALA A 32 -17.57 4.82 -0.42
N LEU A 33 -16.50 5.17 -1.13
CA LEU A 33 -16.55 6.02 -2.32
C LEU A 33 -17.45 5.42 -3.40
N LYS A 34 -18.23 6.27 -4.05
CA LYS A 34 -18.97 5.88 -5.25
C LYS A 34 -17.96 5.58 -6.38
N LYS A 35 -18.36 4.70 -7.29
CA LYS A 35 -17.50 4.26 -8.40
C LYS A 35 -16.89 5.41 -9.22
N PRO A 36 -17.61 6.49 -9.59
CA PRO A 36 -17.01 7.62 -10.31
C PRO A 36 -15.91 8.32 -9.50
N ASP A 37 -16.16 8.58 -8.20
CA ASP A 37 -15.19 9.22 -7.32
C ASP A 37 -13.95 8.34 -7.12
N LEU A 38 -14.16 7.03 -7.04
CA LEU A 38 -13.07 6.06 -6.97
C LEU A 38 -12.26 6.03 -8.27
N ILE A 39 -12.88 6.09 -9.44
CA ILE A 39 -12.16 6.19 -10.73
C ILE A 39 -11.34 7.48 -10.78
N ASN A 40 -11.95 8.61 -10.43
CA ASN A 40 -11.29 9.93 -10.40
C ASN A 40 -10.10 9.97 -9.43
N LEU A 41 -10.09 9.13 -8.40
CA LEU A 41 -8.97 9.02 -7.47
C LEU A 41 -7.71 8.42 -8.13
N PHE A 42 -7.88 7.54 -9.11
CA PHE A 42 -6.80 6.82 -9.78
C PHE A 42 -6.52 7.31 -11.21
N GLU A 43 -7.34 8.23 -11.73
CA GLU A 43 -7.16 8.81 -13.05
C GLU A 43 -5.80 9.53 -13.18
N GLY A 44 -5.11 9.29 -14.30
CA GLY A 44 -3.84 9.95 -14.61
C GLY A 44 -2.61 9.45 -13.84
N ILE A 45 -2.76 8.50 -12.91
CA ILE A 45 -1.62 7.91 -12.19
C ILE A 45 -0.72 7.17 -13.19
N SER A 46 0.55 7.60 -13.30
CA SER A 46 1.53 7.06 -14.25
C SER A 46 2.93 6.82 -13.67
N SER A 47 3.07 6.77 -12.34
CA SER A 47 4.37 6.55 -11.67
C SER A 47 4.66 5.08 -11.36
N GLU A 48 5.93 4.73 -11.20
CA GLU A 48 6.38 3.35 -10.98
C GLU A 48 5.83 2.72 -9.69
N PHE A 49 5.62 3.51 -8.63
CA PHE A 49 5.10 3.04 -7.34
C PHE A 49 3.83 3.81 -6.92
N VAL A 50 2.82 3.09 -6.43
CA VAL A 50 1.59 3.66 -5.84
C VAL A 50 1.41 3.12 -4.41
N LEU A 51 1.23 4.01 -3.45
CA LEU A 51 1.09 3.71 -2.02
C LEU A 51 -0.27 4.17 -1.51
N ILE A 52 -1.06 3.25 -0.95
CA ILE A 52 -2.45 3.49 -0.55
C ILE A 52 -2.65 2.96 0.87
N PRO A 53 -2.35 3.74 1.91
CA PRO A 53 -2.73 3.42 3.29
C PRO A 53 -4.24 3.63 3.50
N PHE A 54 -4.89 2.74 4.23
CA PHE A 54 -6.31 2.87 4.58
C PHE A 54 -6.63 2.28 5.95
N LEU A 55 -7.70 2.78 6.55
CA LEU A 55 -8.14 2.41 7.89
C LEU A 55 -9.30 1.42 7.79
N CYS A 56 -9.05 0.15 8.11
CA CYS A 56 -10.06 -0.89 8.20
C CYS A 56 -10.89 -0.73 9.47
N ASN A 57 -12.21 -0.71 9.31
CA ASN A 57 -13.23 -0.63 10.37
C ASN A 57 -12.92 0.46 11.43
N GLY A 58 -12.26 1.54 11.03
CA GLY A 58 -11.89 2.65 11.93
C GLY A 58 -10.77 2.36 12.93
N MET A 59 -10.14 1.18 12.91
CA MET A 59 -9.25 0.74 13.99
C MET A 59 -7.90 0.18 13.54
N HIS A 60 -7.77 -0.31 12.32
CA HIS A 60 -6.55 -1.00 11.89
C HIS A 60 -6.03 -0.49 10.54
N TRP A 61 -4.76 -0.08 10.50
CA TRP A 61 -4.13 0.37 9.28
C TRP A 61 -3.67 -0.82 8.43
N CYS A 62 -4.21 -0.90 7.23
CA CYS A 62 -3.74 -1.77 6.15
C CYS A 62 -3.23 -0.91 4.99
N SER A 63 -2.67 -1.56 3.97
CA SER A 63 -2.27 -0.84 2.76
C SER A 63 -2.37 -1.66 1.50
N ILE A 64 -2.55 -0.95 0.38
CA ILE A 64 -2.27 -1.44 -0.96
C ILE A 64 -0.98 -0.79 -1.45
N MET A 65 -0.12 -1.58 -2.08
CA MET A 65 1.11 -1.14 -2.72
C MET A 65 1.11 -1.65 -4.14
N ALA A 66 1.32 -0.80 -5.13
CA ALA A 66 1.40 -1.23 -6.52
C ALA A 66 2.70 -0.81 -7.17
N ARG A 67 3.22 -1.67 -8.03
CA ARG A 67 4.32 -1.37 -8.94
C ARG A 67 3.77 -1.42 -10.36
N LEU A 68 3.55 -0.25 -10.96
CA LEU A 68 2.92 -0.16 -12.27
C LEU A 68 3.83 -0.68 -13.38
N SER A 69 5.16 -0.54 -13.23
CA SER A 69 6.14 -1.04 -14.18
C SER A 69 6.19 -2.57 -14.29
N THR A 70 5.74 -3.31 -13.26
CA THR A 70 5.67 -4.78 -13.27
C THR A 70 4.25 -5.33 -13.22
N SER A 71 3.23 -4.47 -13.28
CA SER A 71 1.81 -4.84 -13.18
C SER A 71 1.50 -5.68 -11.92
N GLU A 72 2.10 -5.30 -10.78
CA GLU A 72 1.91 -5.99 -9.50
C GLU A 72 1.17 -5.11 -8.50
N VAL A 73 0.18 -5.70 -7.82
CA VAL A 73 -0.58 -5.08 -6.74
C VAL A 73 -0.48 -5.97 -5.51
N PHE A 74 -0.09 -5.38 -4.39
CA PHE A 74 0.08 -6.04 -3.12
C PHE A 74 -0.89 -5.49 -2.09
N TYR A 75 -1.46 -6.38 -1.28
CA TYR A 75 -2.17 -5.99 -0.06
C TYR A 75 -1.33 -6.35 1.16
N TYR A 76 -1.37 -5.51 2.18
CA TYR A 76 -0.59 -5.70 3.40
C TYR A 76 -1.42 -5.43 4.64
N ASP A 77 -1.42 -6.42 5.53
CA ASP A 77 -1.92 -6.33 6.90
C ASP A 77 -0.72 -6.56 7.85
N PRO A 78 -0.28 -5.54 8.60
CA PRO A 78 0.85 -5.64 9.53
C PRO A 78 0.74 -6.72 10.61
N MET A 79 -0.47 -7.11 10.97
CA MET A 79 -0.74 -8.02 12.08
C MET A 79 -1.12 -9.43 11.61
N LEU A 80 -1.16 -9.69 10.29
CA LEU A 80 -1.66 -10.94 9.71
C LEU A 80 -3.02 -11.36 10.32
N SER A 81 -3.88 -10.37 10.54
CA SER A 81 -5.16 -10.50 11.19
C SER A 81 -6.27 -10.85 10.19
N CYS A 82 -7.53 -10.86 10.65
CA CYS A 82 -8.68 -11.00 9.77
C CYS A 82 -8.82 -9.84 8.76
N PHE A 83 -8.21 -8.67 9.03
CA PHE A 83 -8.21 -7.52 8.12
C PHE A 83 -7.42 -7.78 6.83
N GLY A 84 -6.55 -8.79 6.78
CA GLY A 84 -5.91 -9.24 5.55
C GLY A 84 -6.91 -9.64 4.46
N ASN A 85 -8.06 -10.22 4.82
CA ASN A 85 -9.13 -10.54 3.87
C ASN A 85 -9.80 -9.28 3.32
N GLN A 86 -10.00 -8.27 4.18
CA GLN A 86 -10.54 -6.97 3.76
C GLN A 86 -9.56 -6.24 2.85
N ALA A 87 -8.26 -6.25 3.19
CA ALA A 87 -7.23 -5.66 2.36
C ALA A 87 -7.13 -6.33 0.98
N LYS A 88 -7.27 -7.65 0.92
CA LYS A 88 -7.37 -8.39 -0.33
C LYS A 88 -8.61 -7.99 -1.16
N ALA A 89 -9.76 -7.76 -0.52
CA ALA A 89 -10.96 -7.30 -1.20
C ALA A 89 -10.76 -5.89 -1.80
N VAL A 90 -10.21 -4.96 -1.02
CA VAL A 90 -9.82 -3.61 -1.47
C VAL A 90 -8.86 -3.68 -2.66
N ALA A 91 -7.84 -4.53 -2.59
CA ALA A 91 -6.87 -4.70 -3.67
C ALA A 91 -7.53 -5.15 -4.98
N LYS A 92 -8.47 -6.09 -4.92
CA LYS A 92 -9.23 -6.54 -6.11
C LYS A 92 -10.11 -5.44 -6.69
N THR A 93 -10.67 -4.58 -5.84
CA THR A 93 -11.47 -3.43 -6.29
C THR A 93 -10.62 -2.38 -7.01
N ILE A 94 -9.41 -2.12 -6.52
CA ILE A 94 -8.51 -1.09 -7.06
C ILE A 94 -7.69 -1.61 -8.25
N GLN A 95 -7.37 -2.90 -8.29
CA GLN A 95 -6.61 -3.56 -9.36
C GLN A 95 -6.97 -3.13 -10.80
N PRO A 96 -8.26 -3.12 -11.21
CA PRO A 96 -8.62 -2.70 -12.57
C PRO A 96 -8.36 -1.19 -12.83
N LEU A 97 -8.33 -0.37 -11.79
CA LEU A 97 -8.10 1.08 -11.88
C LEU A 97 -6.61 1.44 -11.99
N LEU A 98 -5.73 0.54 -11.57
CA LEU A 98 -4.28 0.69 -11.67
C LEU A 98 -3.69 0.03 -12.93
N SER A 99 -4.52 -0.64 -13.72
CA SER A 99 -4.08 -1.33 -14.94
C SER A 99 -4.03 -0.31 -16.09
N PRO A 100 -2.87 -0.05 -16.72
CA PRO A 100 -2.84 0.72 -17.95
C PRO A 100 -3.68 -0.03 -19.01
N SER A 101 -4.51 0.72 -19.75
CA SER A 101 -5.36 0.22 -20.82
C SER A 101 -4.54 -0.61 -21.83
N GLY A 102 -4.51 -1.93 -21.67
CA GLY A 102 -3.80 -2.86 -22.55
C GLY A 102 -2.85 -3.87 -21.89
N SER A 103 -2.55 -3.78 -20.58
CA SER A 103 -1.63 -4.70 -19.91
C SER A 103 -2.31 -5.98 -19.38
N THR A 104 -1.66 -7.12 -19.64
CA THR A 104 -1.93 -8.45 -19.09
C THR A 104 -2.16 -8.46 -17.57
N ARG A 105 -3.23 -9.17 -17.14
CA ARG A 105 -3.63 -9.50 -15.76
C ARG A 105 -2.68 -9.00 -14.67
N VAL A 106 -2.94 -7.80 -14.14
CA VAL A 106 -2.33 -7.32 -12.90
C VAL A 106 -2.50 -8.40 -11.84
N ARG A 107 -1.46 -8.74 -11.07
CA ARG A 107 -1.54 -9.80 -10.05
C ARG A 107 -1.73 -9.20 -8.67
N VAL A 108 -2.81 -9.60 -7.99
CA VAL A 108 -3.04 -9.27 -6.57
C VAL A 108 -2.38 -10.33 -5.69
N ARG A 109 -1.48 -9.91 -4.79
CA ARG A 109 -0.73 -10.80 -3.90
C ARG A 109 -0.62 -10.22 -2.49
N PRO A 110 -0.46 -11.04 -1.43
CA PRO A 110 -0.06 -10.50 -0.14
C PRO A 110 1.37 -9.93 -0.26
N TYR A 111 1.62 -8.79 0.38
CA TYR A 111 2.99 -8.31 0.57
C TYR A 111 3.63 -9.12 1.71
N VAL A 112 4.72 -9.82 1.38
CA VAL A 112 5.50 -10.56 2.39
C VAL A 112 6.54 -9.61 2.96
N PHE A 113 6.27 -9.12 4.17
CA PHE A 113 7.17 -8.22 4.87
C PHE A 113 8.20 -9.03 5.66
N SER A 114 9.49 -8.73 5.49
CA SER A 114 10.57 -9.51 6.10
C SER A 114 10.77 -9.22 7.59
N LEU A 115 10.18 -8.14 8.12
CA LEU A 115 10.16 -7.89 9.57
C LEU A 115 9.05 -8.73 10.22
N ARG A 116 9.27 -9.09 11.49
CA ARG A 116 8.29 -9.86 12.28
C ARG A 116 6.92 -9.17 12.25
N THR A 117 5.85 -9.98 12.24
CA THR A 117 4.48 -9.52 12.40
C THR A 117 4.37 -8.62 13.63
N GLN A 118 3.63 -7.53 13.50
CA GLN A 118 3.37 -6.65 14.62
C GLN A 118 2.57 -7.37 15.71
N THR A 119 3.05 -7.32 16.94
CA THR A 119 2.45 -8.01 18.09
C THR A 119 1.54 -7.13 18.96
N TYR A 120 1.67 -5.80 18.88
CA TYR A 120 0.87 -4.83 19.64
C TYR A 120 -0.15 -4.14 18.75
N SER A 121 -1.32 -3.74 19.23
CA SER A 121 -2.42 -3.25 18.39
C SER A 121 -2.29 -1.80 17.88
N TYR A 122 -1.35 -0.99 18.38
CA TYR A 122 -1.29 0.45 18.09
C TYR A 122 -0.23 0.87 17.05
N ASN A 123 0.64 -0.04 16.61
CA ASN A 123 1.77 0.28 15.72
C ASN A 123 1.46 0.07 14.22
N CYS A 124 0.22 -0.24 13.82
CA CYS A 124 -0.09 -0.69 12.45
C CYS A 124 0.21 0.39 11.42
N GLY A 125 -0.01 1.66 11.77
CA GLY A 125 0.40 2.77 10.93
C GLY A 125 1.91 2.83 10.71
N LEU A 126 2.72 2.57 11.76
CA LEU A 126 4.18 2.57 11.63
C LEU A 126 4.67 1.41 10.75
N PHE A 127 4.13 0.22 10.93
CA PHE A 127 4.49 -0.94 10.10
C PHE A 127 4.11 -0.73 8.62
N VAL A 128 2.96 -0.12 8.33
CA VAL A 128 2.61 0.30 6.97
C VAL A 128 3.66 1.25 6.38
N LEU A 129 4.10 2.26 7.15
CA LEU A 129 5.11 3.21 6.68
C LEU A 129 6.47 2.53 6.42
N VAL A 130 6.92 1.61 7.28
CA VAL A 130 8.17 0.87 7.04
C VAL A 130 8.04 -0.08 5.83
N ALA A 131 6.87 -0.72 5.66
CA ALA A 131 6.60 -1.53 4.48
C ALA A 131 6.66 -0.70 3.19
N PHE A 132 6.14 0.53 3.19
CA PHE A 132 6.27 1.46 2.07
C PHE A 132 7.72 1.80 1.75
N GLU A 133 8.54 2.10 2.75
CA GLU A 133 9.97 2.36 2.54
C GLU A 133 10.66 1.18 1.85
N MET A 134 10.44 -0.03 2.38
CA MET A 134 11.05 -1.25 1.84
C MET A 134 10.52 -1.60 0.45
N PHE A 135 9.23 -1.40 0.20
CA PHE A 135 8.61 -1.60 -1.11
C PHE A 135 9.19 -0.66 -2.17
N CYS A 136 9.48 0.58 -1.78
CA CYS A 136 10.15 1.59 -2.61
C CYS A 136 11.69 1.40 -2.70
N GLY A 137 12.24 0.32 -2.15
CA GLY A 137 13.65 -0.05 -2.31
C GLY A 137 14.59 0.31 -1.15
N ALA A 138 14.06 0.77 -0.01
CA ALA A 138 14.87 0.92 1.20
C ALA A 138 15.41 -0.43 1.67
N SER A 139 16.61 -0.42 2.27
CA SER A 139 17.18 -1.63 2.86
C SER A 139 16.37 -2.07 4.08
N SER A 140 16.18 -3.38 4.25
CA SER A 140 15.46 -3.93 5.40
C SER A 140 16.13 -3.52 6.72
N PRO A 141 15.39 -2.96 7.69
CA PRO A 141 15.91 -2.69 9.03
C PRO A 141 16.48 -3.98 9.65
N GLY A 142 17.71 -3.91 10.18
CA GLY A 142 18.38 -5.04 10.83
C GLY A 142 19.28 -5.89 9.92
N VAL A 143 19.32 -5.65 8.61
CA VAL A 143 20.34 -6.25 7.73
C VAL A 143 21.57 -5.34 7.71
N ARG A 144 22.63 -5.71 8.44
CA ARG A 144 23.96 -5.07 8.25
C ARG A 144 24.39 -5.34 6.81
N ARG A 145 24.67 -4.28 6.04
CA ARG A 145 25.46 -4.41 4.82
C ARG A 145 26.80 -5.03 5.22
N SER A 146 27.11 -6.23 4.74
CA SER A 146 28.51 -6.61 4.65
C SER A 146 29.14 -5.64 3.66
N LEU A 147 29.93 -4.69 4.19
CA LEU A 147 30.84 -3.92 3.36
C LEU A 147 31.85 -4.94 2.83
N GLY A 148 31.60 -5.45 1.62
CA GLY A 148 32.65 -6.12 0.86
C GLY A 148 33.75 -5.10 0.63
N HIS A 149 34.85 -5.25 1.34
CA HIS A 149 36.10 -4.62 0.96
C HIS A 149 36.50 -5.20 -0.40
N GLN A 150 36.57 -4.32 -1.40
CA GLN A 150 37.49 -4.48 -2.52
C GLN A 150 38.82 -3.84 -2.10
#